data_AF-A0A1A5ZZQ7-F1
#
_entry.id   AF-A0A1A5ZZQ7-F1
#
_cell.length_a   1.000
_cell.length_b   1.000
_cell.length_c   1.000
_cell.angle_alpha   90.00
_cell.angle_beta   90.00
_cell.angle_gamma   90.00
#
_symmetry.space_group_name_H-M   'P 1'
#
loop_
_entity.id
_entity.type
_entity.pdbx_description
1 polymer ?
#
loop_
_entity_poly.entity_id
_entity_poly.type
_entity_poly.pdbx_seq_one_letter_code
_entity_poly.pdbx_strand_id
1 'polypeptide(L)'
;MKLVIPSSHSIAYNFKYYFSFLVRGGKKEADKDKADKKQMMASSKGHNSGLRRLLFLLMIVVTSLVVFYRPSISDIKSSPYFLPSSWQSASTTIPPEIQTLIPNERAMAIKQLKYAAKLETKFAPNPNWGGRDHGREDYKYHSENELRKLAVCIATDTCRQNQTSVIILGHIFNHFHLYEGYMGGEGIWTASLVETLTKWGYTILHARDDWVYMWYLYNQIPGMVKGIIAWRTGQFGTFEDQMKTGRRQHGIPAWQFFVYNYFPDHYTSIVGDAWNMHSEFGYSHEQRRSGSRSKGGSMGDRGQGRGAWGGWTGREAKGREGERRGEKGREGERRGEKGREGEGGEGRESANFTFIPYVVEPATTPPYIPAVQRPNQVYILAKFVRYFYNGAQPAWEDRGIFLRAKQILEKEFPGFEFVVGCRDDRNGDQQKQNPMELPAGIRNLGQMDKVEFERQLANSRVMLGIGWPTLSPSPHVALSLGIPFISPFSVHGWSDLEDPETWASSQHHTLKTLTEPYVYHVLRGNETQFIDAIRKALSTPIEPFILPLMTRDHHEKQVNKWLNTDWKAKAAVILENRKNGRETENGNEIGEFAL
;
A
#
# COMPACT_ATOMS: atom_id res chain seq x y z
N MET A 1 -23.91 -35.04 -7.68
CA MET A 1 -24.70 -34.88 -6.43
C MET A 1 -26.18 -34.74 -6.77
N LYS A 2 -27.12 -35.20 -5.94
CA LYS A 2 -28.55 -34.89 -6.10
C LYS A 2 -28.85 -33.58 -5.38
N LEU A 3 -29.42 -32.60 -6.07
CA LEU A 3 -29.85 -31.34 -5.47
C LEU A 3 -31.21 -31.57 -4.80
N VAL A 4 -31.35 -31.23 -3.52
CA VAL A 4 -32.62 -31.25 -2.78
C VAL A 4 -33.09 -29.81 -2.64
N ILE A 5 -34.30 -29.52 -3.11
CA ILE A 5 -34.95 -28.20 -2.99
C ILE A 5 -35.97 -28.28 -1.85
N PRO A 6 -35.79 -27.57 -0.72
CA PRO A 6 -36.81 -27.47 0.31
C PRO A 6 -38.02 -26.67 -0.20
N SER A 7 -39.23 -27.13 0.11
CA SER A 7 -40.46 -26.42 -0.22
C SER A 7 -40.67 -25.19 0.65
N SER A 8 -41.17 -24.12 0.05
CA SER A 8 -41.55 -22.88 0.75
C SER A 8 -42.89 -23.04 1.47
N HIS A 9 -42.91 -22.94 2.80
CA HIS A 9 -44.12 -22.66 3.59
C HIS A 9 -43.77 -22.07 4.97
N SER A 10 -44.71 -21.32 5.55
CA SER A 10 -44.71 -20.81 6.94
C SER A 10 -43.65 -19.77 7.34
N ILE A 11 -43.95 -18.49 7.10
CA ILE A 11 -43.74 -17.44 8.11
C ILE A 11 -45.02 -16.60 8.22
N ALA A 12 -45.69 -16.72 9.37
CA ALA A 12 -46.68 -15.76 9.86
C ALA A 12 -46.43 -15.58 11.37
N TYR A 13 -46.90 -14.46 11.94
CA TYR A 13 -46.44 -13.91 13.24
C TYR A 13 -44.97 -13.42 13.18
N ASN A 14 -44.56 -12.34 13.85
CA ASN A 14 -45.23 -11.49 14.85
C ASN A 14 -44.99 -10.00 14.55
N PHE A 15 -46.01 -9.15 14.72
CA PHE A 15 -45.89 -7.69 14.57
C PHE A 15 -46.17 -6.97 15.91
N LYS A 16 -45.14 -6.90 16.77
CA LYS A 16 -45.16 -6.21 18.07
C LYS A 16 -43.72 -5.84 18.48
N TYR A 17 -43.59 -4.92 19.45
CA TYR A 17 -42.35 -4.34 19.98
C TYR A 17 -41.60 -3.36 19.07
N TYR A 18 -42.13 -2.14 18.98
CA TYR A 18 -41.36 -0.94 18.63
C TYR A 18 -41.79 0.27 19.50
N PHE A 19 -41.70 0.13 20.83
CA PHE A 19 -41.91 1.26 21.77
C PHE A 19 -41.33 0.98 23.17
N SER A 20 -39.99 1.02 23.32
CA SER A 20 -39.30 1.26 24.60
C SER A 20 -37.78 1.32 24.38
N PHE A 21 -37.19 2.50 24.22
CA PHE A 21 -35.78 2.76 24.56
C PHE A 21 -35.44 4.27 24.61
N LEU A 22 -35.90 4.94 25.66
CA LEU A 22 -35.38 6.23 26.12
C LEU A 22 -35.39 6.23 27.66
N VAL A 23 -34.51 7.03 28.27
CA VAL A 23 -34.25 7.09 29.72
C VAL A 23 -33.54 5.84 30.30
N ARG A 24 -32.21 5.76 30.09
CA ARG A 24 -31.26 5.24 31.09
C ARG A 24 -29.79 5.64 30.84
N GLY A 25 -29.53 6.94 30.77
CA GLY A 25 -28.27 7.50 31.28
C GLY A 25 -28.44 7.75 32.79
N GLY A 26 -27.43 7.61 33.66
CA GLY A 26 -25.99 7.66 33.41
C GLY A 26 -25.42 8.80 34.24
N LYS A 27 -25.44 8.65 35.57
CA LYS A 27 -25.26 9.76 36.53
C LYS A 27 -23.84 9.76 37.09
N LYS A 28 -22.99 10.69 36.63
CA LYS A 28 -21.88 11.26 37.42
C LYS A 28 -21.33 12.57 36.82
N GLU A 29 -21.02 13.49 37.73
CA GLU A 29 -20.00 14.55 37.70
C GLU A 29 -19.73 15.34 36.39
N ALA A 30 -20.31 16.55 36.32
CA ALA A 30 -19.59 17.78 35.95
C ALA A 30 -20.42 19.01 36.37
N ASP A 31 -20.06 19.68 37.47
CA ASP A 31 -20.66 20.97 37.86
C ASP A 31 -19.75 22.13 37.44
N LYS A 32 -20.14 22.79 36.33
CA LYS A 32 -19.89 24.19 35.95
C LYS A 32 -20.85 24.57 34.81
N ASP A 33 -20.92 25.86 34.49
CA ASP A 33 -21.72 26.45 33.39
C ASP A 33 -23.26 26.31 33.48
N LYS A 34 -23.82 26.70 34.63
CA LYS A 34 -25.26 26.99 34.81
C LYS A 34 -25.53 28.44 35.22
N ALA A 35 -25.06 29.38 34.41
CA ALA A 35 -25.52 30.78 34.41
C ALA A 35 -26.24 31.11 33.10
N ASP A 36 -25.49 31.28 32.01
CA ASP A 36 -25.95 32.01 30.82
C ASP A 36 -27.01 31.28 29.98
N LYS A 37 -27.07 29.94 30.06
CA LYS A 37 -28.03 29.12 29.31
C LYS A 37 -29.50 29.34 29.71
N LYS A 38 -29.78 30.07 30.80
CA LYS A 38 -31.15 30.28 31.31
C LYS A 38 -31.91 31.43 30.61
N GLN A 39 -31.24 32.30 29.86
CA GLN A 39 -31.86 33.50 29.27
C GLN A 39 -32.27 33.33 27.80
N MET A 40 -31.66 32.41 27.03
CA MET A 40 -31.98 32.23 25.60
C MET A 40 -33.21 31.35 25.28
N MET A 41 -33.77 30.60 26.23
CA MET A 41 -34.87 29.64 25.97
C MET A 41 -36.29 30.18 26.24
N ALA A 42 -36.44 31.50 26.42
CA ALA A 42 -37.75 32.13 26.70
C ALA A 42 -38.54 32.55 25.44
N SER A 43 -37.88 32.75 24.29
CA SER A 43 -38.46 33.45 23.12
C SER A 43 -38.70 32.57 21.89
N SER A 44 -39.27 31.37 22.06
CA SER A 44 -39.74 30.54 20.94
C SER A 44 -40.81 29.52 21.35
N LYS A 45 -42.01 30.01 21.68
CA LYS A 45 -43.20 29.17 21.91
C LYS A 45 -44.43 29.78 21.25
N GLY A 46 -44.79 29.24 20.08
CA GLY A 46 -46.13 29.42 19.49
C GLY A 46 -46.16 29.98 18.07
N HIS A 47 -45.68 29.22 17.07
CA HIS A 47 -46.06 29.43 15.65
C HIS A 47 -45.82 28.23 14.70
N ASN A 48 -45.76 26.97 15.19
CA ASN A 48 -45.33 25.83 14.34
C ASN A 48 -46.01 24.47 14.60
N SER A 49 -47.24 24.46 15.10
CA SER A 49 -48.04 23.23 15.28
C SER A 49 -48.77 22.78 14.00
N GLY A 50 -49.25 23.72 13.18
CA GLY A 50 -50.00 23.43 11.95
C GLY A 50 -49.16 22.75 10.86
N LEU A 51 -47.99 23.29 10.56
CA LEU A 51 -47.11 22.79 9.48
C LEU A 51 -46.70 21.32 9.68
N ARG A 52 -46.43 20.91 10.93
CA ARG A 52 -46.12 19.51 11.27
C ARG A 52 -47.30 18.57 11.03
N ARG A 53 -48.55 19.01 11.25
CA ARG A 53 -49.75 18.20 10.95
C ARG A 53 -49.96 18.06 9.44
N LEU A 54 -49.74 19.12 8.68
CA LEU A 54 -49.86 19.11 7.21
C LEU A 54 -48.85 18.14 6.56
N LEU A 55 -47.57 18.21 6.97
CA LEU A 55 -46.52 17.31 6.47
C LEU A 55 -46.80 15.83 6.80
N PHE A 56 -47.36 15.54 7.98
CA PHE A 56 -47.70 14.17 8.38
C PHE A 56 -48.86 13.59 7.55
N LEU A 57 -49.87 14.41 7.22
CA LEU A 57 -50.96 14.01 6.32
C LEU A 57 -50.46 13.78 4.89
N LEU A 58 -49.54 14.63 4.38
CA LEU A 58 -48.96 14.46 3.05
C LEU A 58 -48.20 13.13 2.92
N MET A 59 -47.41 12.76 3.94
CA MET A 59 -46.70 11.47 4.01
C MET A 59 -47.65 10.27 3.95
N ILE A 60 -48.81 10.34 4.62
CA ILE A 60 -49.81 9.27 4.58
C ILE A 60 -50.37 9.12 3.16
N VAL A 61 -50.77 10.23 2.51
CA VAL A 61 -51.33 10.20 1.14
C VAL A 61 -50.34 9.62 0.13
N VAL A 62 -49.07 10.04 0.17
CA VAL A 62 -48.02 9.51 -0.72
C VAL A 62 -47.79 8.02 -0.46
N THR A 63 -47.74 7.58 0.79
CA THR A 63 -47.57 6.17 1.14
C THR A 63 -48.75 5.32 0.67
N SER A 64 -49.99 5.81 0.83
CA SER A 64 -51.19 5.14 0.32
C SER A 64 -51.17 5.02 -1.21
N LEU A 65 -50.80 6.07 -1.93
CA LEU A 65 -50.67 6.03 -3.40
C LEU A 65 -49.68 4.95 -3.84
N VAL A 66 -48.48 4.87 -3.23
CA VAL A 66 -47.47 3.85 -3.56
C VAL A 66 -47.96 2.42 -3.29
N VAL A 67 -48.82 2.22 -2.29
CA VAL A 67 -49.41 0.90 -1.98
C VAL A 67 -50.50 0.52 -2.99
N PHE A 68 -51.36 1.46 -3.41
CA PHE A 68 -52.46 1.18 -4.34
C PHE A 68 -52.06 1.20 -5.84
N TYR A 69 -50.96 1.85 -6.21
CA TYR A 69 -50.51 1.96 -7.62
C TYR A 69 -49.44 0.91 -8.04
N ARG A 70 -49.51 -0.32 -7.50
CA ARG A 70 -48.72 -1.45 -8.03
C ARG A 70 -49.40 -2.04 -9.28
N PRO A 71 -48.75 -2.05 -10.46
CA PRO A 71 -49.24 -2.81 -11.61
C PRO A 71 -49.20 -4.31 -11.33
N SER A 72 -50.18 -5.07 -11.82
CA SER A 72 -50.18 -6.54 -11.70
C SER A 72 -49.17 -7.15 -12.67
N ILE A 73 -47.97 -7.47 -12.17
CA ILE A 73 -46.96 -8.24 -12.93
C ILE A 73 -47.37 -9.71 -12.89
N SER A 74 -48.31 -10.08 -13.75
CA SER A 74 -48.97 -11.40 -13.74
C SER A 74 -49.24 -11.98 -15.13
N ASP A 75 -48.39 -11.70 -16.12
CA ASP A 75 -48.45 -12.38 -17.44
C ASP A 75 -47.07 -12.40 -18.15
N ILE A 76 -46.15 -13.23 -17.64
CA ILE A 76 -44.92 -13.62 -18.36
C ILE A 76 -44.90 -15.14 -18.46
N LYS A 77 -45.35 -15.66 -19.60
CA LYS A 77 -45.36 -17.11 -19.88
C LYS A 77 -43.96 -17.57 -20.30
N SER A 78 -43.45 -18.61 -19.66
CA SER A 78 -42.15 -19.20 -19.95
C SER A 78 -42.15 -19.96 -21.28
N SER A 79 -41.49 -19.40 -22.29
CA SER A 79 -41.23 -20.09 -23.55
C SER A 79 -39.99 -21.01 -23.42
N PRO A 80 -40.04 -22.28 -23.89
CA PRO A 80 -38.89 -23.18 -23.88
C PRO A 80 -37.87 -22.77 -24.94
N TYR A 81 -36.65 -22.44 -24.52
CA TYR A 81 -35.56 -22.07 -25.42
C TYR A 81 -34.98 -23.27 -26.17
N PHE A 82 -35.24 -23.36 -27.48
CA PHE A 82 -34.41 -24.09 -28.42
C PHE A 82 -33.38 -23.14 -29.06
N LEU A 83 -32.13 -23.59 -29.22
CA LEU A 83 -31.03 -22.76 -29.73
C LEU A 83 -30.90 -22.85 -31.26
N PRO A 84 -30.72 -21.72 -31.98
CA PRO A 84 -30.52 -21.74 -33.44
C PRO A 84 -29.21 -22.42 -33.88
N SER A 85 -29.19 -22.93 -35.11
CA SER A 85 -28.03 -23.60 -35.72
C SER A 85 -26.94 -22.64 -36.23
N SER A 86 -27.19 -21.33 -36.28
CA SER A 86 -26.30 -20.26 -36.77
C SER A 86 -25.08 -19.96 -35.86
N TRP A 87 -24.56 -21.00 -35.21
CA TRP A 87 -23.78 -20.89 -33.97
C TRP A 87 -22.29 -21.21 -34.16
N GLN A 88 -21.78 -21.19 -35.41
CA GLN A 88 -20.47 -21.73 -35.82
C GLN A 88 -19.66 -20.84 -36.81
N SER A 89 -19.33 -19.59 -36.45
CA SER A 89 -18.44 -18.76 -37.31
C SER A 89 -17.70 -17.64 -36.55
N ALA A 90 -16.83 -18.00 -35.61
CA ALA A 90 -15.87 -17.07 -35.02
C ALA A 90 -14.48 -17.73 -34.99
N SER A 91 -13.47 -17.07 -35.55
CA SER A 91 -12.09 -17.56 -35.53
C SER A 91 -11.39 -17.04 -34.27
N THR A 92 -11.16 -17.93 -33.30
CA THR A 92 -10.42 -17.62 -32.07
C THR A 92 -8.97 -18.09 -32.23
N THR A 93 -8.01 -17.17 -32.18
CA THR A 93 -6.58 -17.49 -32.15
C THR A 93 -6.27 -18.38 -30.94
N ILE A 94 -5.56 -19.48 -31.15
CA ILE A 94 -5.19 -20.44 -30.09
C ILE A 94 -3.81 -20.08 -29.54
N PRO A 95 -3.67 -19.71 -28.25
CA PRO A 95 -2.39 -19.38 -27.64
C PRO A 95 -1.35 -20.52 -27.78
N PRO A 96 -0.04 -20.21 -27.96
CA PRO A 96 1.01 -21.21 -28.14
C PRO A 96 1.10 -22.24 -27.00
N GLU A 97 0.79 -21.83 -25.77
CA GLU A 97 0.86 -22.63 -24.55
C GLU A 97 -0.18 -23.77 -24.56
N ILE A 98 -1.26 -23.62 -25.33
CA ILE A 98 -2.24 -24.69 -25.53
C ILE A 98 -1.77 -25.68 -26.60
N GLN A 99 -0.84 -25.28 -27.48
CA GLN A 99 -0.25 -26.15 -28.48
C GLN A 99 0.87 -27.06 -27.93
N THR A 100 1.26 -26.89 -26.66
CA THR A 100 2.18 -27.81 -25.96
C THR A 100 1.45 -28.85 -25.09
N LEU A 101 0.20 -28.60 -24.68
CA LEU A 101 -0.62 -29.54 -23.90
C LEU A 101 -0.83 -30.88 -24.61
N ILE A 102 -1.01 -31.96 -23.84
CA ILE A 102 -1.32 -33.31 -24.38
C ILE A 102 -2.66 -33.30 -25.14
N PRO A 103 -2.92 -34.23 -26.09
CA PRO A 103 -4.04 -34.11 -27.03
C PRO A 103 -5.42 -33.88 -26.40
N ASN A 104 -5.71 -34.55 -25.28
CA ASN A 104 -6.99 -34.40 -24.57
C ASN A 104 -7.12 -33.02 -23.90
N GLU A 105 -6.12 -32.59 -23.13
CA GLU A 105 -6.07 -31.27 -22.50
C GLU A 105 -6.13 -30.15 -23.54
N ARG A 106 -5.38 -30.29 -24.64
CA ARG A 106 -5.40 -29.38 -25.80
C ARG A 106 -6.79 -29.25 -26.39
N ALA A 107 -7.47 -30.37 -26.65
CA ALA A 107 -8.84 -30.36 -27.19
C ALA A 107 -9.82 -29.68 -26.22
N MET A 108 -9.68 -29.92 -24.92
CA MET A 108 -10.51 -29.31 -23.87
C MET A 108 -10.26 -27.80 -23.73
N ALA A 109 -9.01 -27.36 -23.70
CA ALA A 109 -8.63 -25.95 -23.64
C ALA A 109 -9.08 -25.18 -24.89
N ILE A 110 -8.96 -25.76 -26.10
CA ILE A 110 -9.50 -25.18 -27.35
C ILE A 110 -11.03 -25.07 -27.29
N LYS A 111 -11.72 -26.08 -26.74
CA LYS A 111 -13.19 -26.06 -26.54
C LYS A 111 -13.61 -24.94 -25.57
N GLN A 112 -12.87 -24.76 -24.47
CA GLN A 112 -13.10 -23.69 -23.49
C GLN A 112 -12.88 -22.30 -24.10
N LEU A 113 -11.81 -22.10 -24.88
CA LEU A 113 -11.52 -20.85 -25.60
C LEU A 113 -12.65 -20.47 -26.58
N LYS A 114 -13.08 -21.42 -27.42
CA LYS A 114 -14.18 -21.21 -28.37
C LYS A 114 -15.51 -20.90 -27.68
N TYR A 115 -15.73 -21.42 -26.47
CA TYR A 115 -16.92 -21.12 -25.68
C TYR A 115 -16.81 -19.74 -25.00
N ALA A 116 -15.65 -19.38 -24.44
CA ALA A 116 -15.41 -18.09 -23.80
C ALA A 116 -15.54 -16.93 -24.80
N ALA A 117 -14.86 -17.00 -25.95
CA ALA A 117 -14.94 -15.98 -27.00
C ALA A 117 -16.38 -15.80 -27.55
N LYS A 118 -17.20 -16.86 -27.48
CA LYS A 118 -18.61 -16.79 -27.86
C LYS A 118 -19.48 -16.07 -26.83
N LEU A 119 -19.22 -16.28 -25.53
CA LEU A 119 -19.87 -15.51 -24.47
C LEU A 119 -19.45 -14.04 -24.49
N GLU A 120 -18.19 -13.75 -24.78
CA GLU A 120 -17.62 -12.40 -24.82
C GLU A 120 -18.45 -11.43 -25.68
N THR A 121 -18.87 -11.87 -26.87
CA THR A 121 -19.74 -11.10 -27.78
C THR A 121 -21.12 -10.72 -27.21
N LYS A 122 -21.56 -11.33 -26.09
CA LYS A 122 -22.82 -11.03 -25.40
C LYS A 122 -22.69 -10.06 -24.23
N PHE A 123 -21.45 -9.73 -23.86
CA PHE A 123 -21.14 -8.82 -22.74
C PHE A 123 -20.17 -7.71 -23.17
N ALA A 124 -20.10 -7.40 -24.47
CA ALA A 124 -19.20 -6.40 -25.02
C ALA A 124 -19.23 -5.10 -24.19
N PRO A 125 -18.05 -4.56 -23.77
CA PRO A 125 -17.99 -3.49 -22.79
C PRO A 125 -18.76 -2.27 -23.27
N ASN A 126 -19.74 -1.86 -22.47
CA ASN A 126 -20.58 -0.70 -22.77
C ASN A 126 -19.67 0.55 -22.78
N PRO A 127 -19.62 1.34 -23.88
CA PRO A 127 -18.73 2.48 -24.00
C PRO A 127 -18.97 3.58 -22.94
N ASN A 128 -20.10 3.55 -22.25
CA ASN A 128 -20.44 4.48 -21.16
C ASN A 128 -19.99 4.00 -19.75
N TRP A 129 -19.35 2.83 -19.61
CA TRP A 129 -18.80 2.33 -18.34
C TRP A 129 -17.50 3.05 -17.92
N GLY A 130 -17.54 4.38 -17.85
CA GLY A 130 -16.37 5.20 -17.49
C GLY A 130 -16.58 6.70 -17.43
N GLY A 131 -17.81 7.18 -17.19
CA GLY A 131 -18.03 8.59 -16.87
C GLY A 131 -17.29 8.98 -15.59
N ARG A 132 -16.63 10.16 -15.58
CA ARG A 132 -15.85 10.66 -14.43
C ARG A 132 -16.64 10.66 -13.11
N ASP A 133 -17.95 10.85 -13.21
CA ASP A 133 -18.84 11.10 -12.07
C ASP A 133 -19.37 9.83 -11.40
N HIS A 134 -19.21 8.66 -12.04
CA HIS A 134 -19.70 7.36 -11.55
C HIS A 134 -18.61 6.26 -11.46
N GLY A 135 -17.44 6.50 -12.05
CA GLY A 135 -16.34 5.54 -12.07
C GLY A 135 -16.49 4.47 -13.18
N ARG A 136 -15.40 3.76 -13.46
CA ARG A 136 -15.41 2.65 -14.40
C ARG A 136 -15.90 1.37 -13.74
N GLU A 137 -16.64 0.55 -14.49
CA GLU A 137 -17.10 -0.78 -14.07
C GLU A 137 -16.42 -1.92 -14.88
N ASP A 138 -15.33 -1.62 -15.58
CA ASP A 138 -14.48 -2.59 -16.27
C ASP A 138 -14.00 -3.75 -15.37
N TYR A 139 -13.75 -3.47 -14.08
CA TYR A 139 -13.45 -4.50 -13.08
C TYR A 139 -14.59 -5.50 -12.85
N LYS A 140 -15.85 -5.07 -12.99
CA LYS A 140 -17.02 -5.95 -12.92
C LYS A 140 -17.09 -6.83 -14.17
N TYR A 141 -16.86 -6.26 -15.36
CA TYR A 141 -16.76 -7.02 -16.60
C TYR A 141 -15.70 -8.12 -16.54
N HIS A 142 -14.49 -7.77 -16.08
CA HIS A 142 -13.39 -8.72 -15.89
C HIS A 142 -13.80 -9.86 -14.94
N SER A 143 -14.30 -9.53 -13.75
CA SER A 143 -14.65 -10.53 -12.73
C SER A 143 -15.78 -11.46 -13.18
N GLU A 144 -16.78 -10.95 -13.88
CA GLU A 144 -17.82 -11.79 -14.46
C GLU A 144 -17.28 -12.69 -15.58
N ASN A 145 -16.33 -12.22 -16.40
CA ASN A 145 -15.69 -13.03 -17.44
C ASN A 145 -14.86 -14.17 -16.82
N GLU A 146 -14.08 -13.90 -15.78
CA GLU A 146 -13.32 -14.93 -15.05
C GLU A 146 -14.24 -15.90 -14.31
N LEU A 147 -15.32 -15.44 -13.66
CA LEU A 147 -16.33 -16.32 -13.08
C LEU A 147 -16.99 -17.23 -14.13
N ARG A 148 -17.25 -16.73 -15.35
CA ARG A 148 -17.75 -17.55 -16.47
C ARG A 148 -16.71 -18.60 -16.90
N LYS A 149 -15.43 -18.23 -17.05
CA LYS A 149 -14.33 -19.16 -17.40
C LYS A 149 -14.15 -20.26 -16.35
N LEU A 150 -14.25 -19.90 -15.06
CA LEU A 150 -14.19 -20.80 -13.92
C LEU A 150 -15.41 -21.74 -13.87
N ALA A 151 -16.63 -21.22 -13.98
CA ALA A 151 -17.85 -22.02 -14.00
C ALA A 151 -17.86 -23.04 -15.15
N VAL A 152 -17.33 -22.67 -16.32
CA VAL A 152 -17.14 -23.59 -17.45
C VAL A 152 -16.15 -24.70 -17.09
N CYS A 153 -14.96 -24.37 -16.57
CA CYS A 153 -13.96 -25.40 -16.27
C CYS A 153 -14.43 -26.39 -15.20
N ILE A 154 -15.20 -25.92 -14.20
CA ILE A 154 -15.81 -26.79 -13.18
C ILE A 154 -16.86 -27.70 -13.81
N ALA A 155 -17.73 -27.14 -14.67
CA ALA A 155 -18.81 -27.90 -15.31
C ALA A 155 -18.32 -28.94 -16.33
N THR A 156 -17.10 -28.79 -16.87
CA THR A 156 -16.49 -29.76 -17.80
C THR A 156 -15.39 -30.63 -17.20
N ASP A 157 -15.01 -30.42 -15.94
CA ASP A 157 -13.83 -31.02 -15.27
C ASP A 157 -12.52 -30.77 -16.03
N THR A 158 -12.30 -29.50 -16.41
CA THR A 158 -11.15 -29.04 -17.23
C THR A 158 -10.43 -27.85 -16.62
N CYS A 159 -10.52 -27.65 -15.30
CA CYS A 159 -9.81 -26.58 -14.63
C CYS A 159 -8.30 -26.84 -14.61
N ARG A 160 -7.51 -25.82 -14.95
CA ARG A 160 -6.05 -25.87 -14.79
C ARG A 160 -5.68 -25.92 -13.30
N GLN A 161 -4.45 -26.30 -12.99
CA GLN A 161 -3.91 -26.21 -11.63
C GLN A 161 -4.17 -24.81 -11.05
N ASN A 162 -4.61 -24.78 -9.79
CA ASN A 162 -5.03 -23.58 -9.03
C ASN A 162 -6.18 -22.74 -9.61
N GLN A 163 -6.77 -23.07 -10.76
CA GLN A 163 -7.85 -22.25 -11.35
C GLN A 163 -9.10 -22.18 -10.45
N THR A 164 -9.37 -23.22 -9.66
CA THR A 164 -10.42 -23.26 -8.63
C THR A 164 -10.02 -22.61 -7.30
N SER A 165 -8.83 -22.00 -7.22
CA SER A 165 -8.39 -21.16 -6.11
C SER A 165 -8.44 -19.70 -6.55
N VAL A 166 -9.22 -18.89 -5.83
CA VAL A 166 -9.61 -17.55 -6.26
C VAL A 166 -9.04 -16.49 -5.33
N ILE A 167 -8.44 -15.45 -5.91
CA ILE A 167 -8.03 -14.23 -5.19
C ILE A 167 -8.93 -13.08 -5.62
N ILE A 168 -9.41 -12.27 -4.66
CA ILE A 168 -10.16 -11.05 -4.94
C ILE A 168 -9.26 -9.84 -4.64
N LEU A 169 -9.02 -8.98 -5.63
CA LEU A 169 -8.27 -7.74 -5.48
C LEU A 169 -9.24 -6.56 -5.32
N GLY A 170 -9.27 -6.01 -4.10
CA GLY A 170 -10.24 -5.05 -3.61
C GLY A 170 -9.66 -3.68 -3.23
N HIS A 171 -8.68 -3.20 -3.99
CA HIS A 171 -7.97 -1.96 -3.69
C HIS A 171 -7.94 -1.00 -4.89
N ILE A 172 -8.09 0.31 -4.65
CA ILE A 172 -8.22 1.32 -5.71
C ILE A 172 -6.97 1.44 -6.60
N PHE A 173 -5.76 1.41 -6.02
CA PHE A 173 -4.52 1.45 -6.80
C PHE A 173 -4.34 0.24 -7.72
N ASN A 174 -4.93 -0.91 -7.39
CA ASN A 174 -4.84 -2.10 -8.22
C ASN A 174 -5.64 -1.86 -9.51
N HIS A 175 -6.81 -1.23 -9.41
CA HIS A 175 -7.59 -0.79 -10.57
C HIS A 175 -6.92 0.35 -11.34
N PHE A 176 -6.36 1.36 -10.65
CA PHE A 176 -5.56 2.40 -11.30
C PHE A 176 -4.40 1.81 -12.12
N HIS A 177 -3.76 0.76 -11.62
CA HIS A 177 -2.71 0.07 -12.38
C HIS A 177 -3.29 -0.69 -13.59
N LEU A 178 -4.21 -1.62 -13.32
CA LEU A 178 -4.71 -2.59 -14.31
C LEU A 178 -5.53 -1.96 -15.45
N TYR A 179 -6.19 -0.82 -15.21
CA TYR A 179 -7.10 -0.18 -16.19
C TYR A 179 -6.69 1.25 -16.56
N GLU A 180 -5.79 1.89 -15.82
CA GLU A 180 -5.40 3.29 -16.05
C GLU A 180 -3.90 3.52 -16.28
N GLY A 181 -3.08 2.47 -16.22
CA GLY A 181 -1.64 2.57 -16.44
C GLY A 181 -0.88 3.26 -15.29
N TYR A 182 -1.42 3.22 -14.07
CA TYR A 182 -0.76 3.79 -12.90
C TYR A 182 0.53 3.02 -12.54
N MET A 183 1.66 3.73 -12.59
CA MET A 183 2.99 3.23 -12.26
C MET A 183 3.54 3.85 -10.96
N GLY A 184 2.69 4.01 -9.94
CA GLY A 184 3.14 4.22 -8.56
C GLY A 184 3.66 2.92 -7.93
N GLY A 185 4.15 3.00 -6.69
CA GLY A 185 4.68 1.82 -5.98
C GLY A 185 3.62 0.75 -5.78
N GLU A 186 2.40 1.17 -5.47
CA GLU A 186 1.20 0.34 -5.31
C GLU A 186 0.82 -0.34 -6.64
N GLY A 187 1.02 0.37 -7.77
CA GLY A 187 0.82 -0.20 -9.10
C GLY A 187 1.87 -1.26 -9.45
N ILE A 188 3.15 -0.97 -9.18
CA ILE A 188 4.27 -1.89 -9.42
C ILE A 188 4.18 -3.14 -8.51
N TRP A 189 3.68 -2.98 -7.29
CA TRP A 189 3.36 -4.09 -6.39
C TRP A 189 2.17 -4.92 -6.88
N THR A 190 1.10 -4.27 -7.35
CA THR A 190 -0.03 -4.96 -8.01
C THR A 190 0.46 -5.78 -9.20
N ALA A 191 1.29 -5.19 -10.07
CA ALA A 191 1.85 -5.86 -11.24
C ALA A 191 2.57 -7.16 -10.85
N SER A 192 3.49 -7.07 -9.89
CA SER A 192 4.30 -8.20 -9.41
C SER A 192 3.42 -9.35 -8.88
N LEU A 193 2.42 -9.01 -8.05
CA LEU A 193 1.51 -9.97 -7.45
C LEU A 193 0.56 -10.62 -8.48
N VAL A 194 0.00 -9.81 -9.39
CA VAL A 194 -0.90 -10.30 -10.47
C VAL A 194 -0.15 -11.21 -11.43
N GLU A 195 1.09 -10.86 -11.79
CA GLU A 195 1.98 -11.66 -12.63
C GLU A 195 2.22 -13.04 -12.00
N THR A 196 2.66 -13.10 -10.74
CA THR A 196 2.91 -14.36 -10.02
C THR A 196 1.65 -15.22 -9.85
N LEU A 197 0.52 -14.62 -9.47
CA LEU A 197 -0.75 -15.35 -9.35
C LEU A 197 -1.23 -15.92 -10.70
N THR A 198 -1.07 -15.15 -11.78
CA THR A 198 -1.41 -15.58 -13.14
C THR A 198 -0.48 -16.70 -13.64
N LYS A 199 0.83 -16.56 -13.40
CA LYS A 199 1.87 -17.57 -13.70
C LYS A 199 1.53 -18.94 -13.09
N TRP A 200 0.95 -18.95 -11.89
CA TRP A 200 0.55 -20.18 -11.19
C TRP A 200 -0.91 -20.60 -11.41
N GLY A 201 -1.64 -19.96 -12.33
CA GLY A 201 -2.96 -20.39 -12.77
C GLY A 201 -4.13 -20.03 -11.85
N TYR A 202 -3.93 -19.18 -10.82
CA TYR A 202 -5.01 -18.72 -9.95
C TYR A 202 -6.02 -17.87 -10.73
N THR A 203 -7.30 -17.96 -10.37
CA THR A 203 -8.32 -17.06 -10.90
C THR A 203 -8.31 -15.77 -10.09
N ILE A 204 -8.08 -14.63 -10.75
CA ILE A 204 -8.00 -13.31 -10.10
C ILE A 204 -9.26 -12.51 -10.45
N LEU A 205 -10.05 -12.16 -9.45
CA LEU A 205 -11.21 -11.29 -9.58
C LEU A 205 -10.84 -9.88 -9.13
N HIS A 206 -11.30 -8.88 -9.87
CA HIS A 206 -11.07 -7.46 -9.60
C HIS A 206 -12.37 -6.84 -9.07
N ALA A 207 -12.31 -6.23 -7.88
CA ALA A 207 -13.48 -5.66 -7.22
C ALA A 207 -13.35 -4.15 -6.94
N ARG A 208 -12.21 -3.53 -7.28
CA ARG A 208 -11.90 -2.13 -6.91
C ARG A 208 -12.09 -1.92 -5.40
N ASP A 209 -12.32 -0.70 -4.95
CA ASP A 209 -12.76 -0.38 -3.59
C ASP A 209 -14.29 -0.45 -3.43
N ASP A 210 -14.95 -1.44 -4.06
CA ASP A 210 -16.38 -1.74 -3.92
C ASP A 210 -16.59 -2.96 -2.99
N TRP A 211 -16.85 -2.69 -1.71
CA TRP A 211 -17.05 -3.74 -0.70
C TRP A 211 -18.35 -4.52 -0.91
N VAL A 212 -19.41 -3.90 -1.41
CA VAL A 212 -20.67 -4.58 -1.76
C VAL A 212 -20.42 -5.59 -2.90
N TYR A 213 -19.62 -5.23 -3.89
CA TYR A 213 -19.25 -6.14 -4.98
C TYR A 213 -18.27 -7.23 -4.53
N MET A 214 -17.28 -6.93 -3.66
CA MET A 214 -16.45 -7.98 -3.02
C MET A 214 -17.30 -9.02 -2.29
N TRP A 215 -18.31 -8.58 -1.53
CA TRP A 215 -19.24 -9.46 -0.82
C TRP A 215 -20.10 -10.30 -1.77
N TYR A 216 -20.58 -9.70 -2.87
CA TYR A 216 -21.32 -10.41 -3.92
C TYR A 216 -20.46 -11.51 -4.59
N LEU A 217 -19.24 -11.17 -5.00
CA LEU A 217 -18.29 -12.12 -5.62
C LEU A 217 -17.96 -13.27 -4.66
N TYR A 218 -17.64 -12.95 -3.40
CA TYR A 218 -17.37 -13.95 -2.37
C TYR A 218 -18.52 -14.95 -2.22
N ASN A 219 -19.77 -14.47 -2.15
CA ASN A 219 -20.93 -15.33 -1.96
C ASN A 219 -21.30 -16.20 -3.17
N GLN A 220 -20.76 -15.95 -4.38
CA GLN A 220 -20.94 -16.88 -5.49
C GLN A 220 -20.12 -18.17 -5.30
N ILE A 221 -18.95 -18.08 -4.65
CA ILE A 221 -17.92 -19.12 -4.63
C ILE A 221 -17.10 -19.15 -3.30
N PRO A 222 -17.74 -19.11 -2.11
CA PRO A 222 -17.04 -18.79 -0.85
C PRO A 222 -15.99 -19.83 -0.44
N GLY A 223 -16.16 -21.09 -0.86
CA GLY A 223 -15.19 -22.18 -0.63
C GLY A 223 -13.98 -22.19 -1.57
N MET A 224 -13.97 -21.35 -2.61
CA MET A 224 -12.87 -21.25 -3.59
C MET A 224 -11.96 -20.05 -3.33
N VAL A 225 -12.45 -19.02 -2.64
CA VAL A 225 -11.69 -17.81 -2.30
C VAL A 225 -10.60 -18.15 -1.27
N LYS A 226 -9.33 -17.98 -1.64
CA LYS A 226 -8.18 -18.16 -0.74
C LYS A 226 -7.86 -16.89 0.06
N GLY A 227 -8.10 -15.72 -0.53
CA GLY A 227 -7.92 -14.43 0.12
C GLY A 227 -8.54 -13.27 -0.65
N ILE A 228 -8.87 -12.22 0.08
CA ILE A 228 -9.34 -10.93 -0.41
C ILE A 228 -8.32 -9.88 0.03
N ILE A 229 -7.69 -9.19 -0.92
CA ILE A 229 -6.62 -8.23 -0.67
C ILE A 229 -7.17 -6.83 -0.98
N ALA A 230 -7.49 -6.05 0.05
CA ALA A 230 -8.32 -4.84 -0.08
C ALA A 230 -7.96 -3.73 0.94
N TRP A 231 -8.50 -2.52 0.79
CA TRP A 231 -8.46 -1.53 1.88
C TRP A 231 -9.64 -1.73 2.83
N ARG A 232 -9.49 -1.43 4.12
CA ARG A 232 -10.55 -1.57 5.14
C ARG A 232 -11.83 -0.80 4.78
N THR A 233 -11.68 0.33 4.09
CA THR A 233 -12.78 1.17 3.58
C THR A 233 -12.68 1.36 2.06
N GLY A 234 -13.76 1.79 1.41
CA GLY A 234 -13.76 2.08 -0.02
C GLY A 234 -14.86 3.04 -0.44
N GLN A 235 -14.92 3.41 -1.73
CA GLN A 235 -15.99 4.25 -2.27
C GLN A 235 -17.39 3.66 -2.01
N PHE A 236 -17.52 2.33 -1.96
CA PHE A 236 -18.80 1.66 -1.78
C PHE A 236 -18.81 0.74 -0.53
N GLY A 237 -18.65 1.36 0.65
CA GLY A 237 -18.78 0.72 1.97
C GLY A 237 -17.45 0.35 2.64
N THR A 238 -17.52 -0.41 3.73
CA THR A 238 -16.35 -0.91 4.46
C THR A 238 -16.35 -2.43 4.62
N PHE A 239 -15.24 -2.98 5.09
CA PHE A 239 -15.15 -4.38 5.46
C PHE A 239 -16.19 -4.75 6.54
N GLU A 240 -16.36 -3.95 7.59
CA GLU A 240 -17.32 -4.19 8.69
C GLU A 240 -18.77 -4.29 8.18
N ASP A 241 -19.13 -3.48 7.18
CA ASP A 241 -20.43 -3.51 6.50
C ASP A 241 -20.68 -4.79 5.70
N GLN A 242 -19.67 -5.64 5.51
CA GLN A 242 -19.76 -6.92 4.80
C GLN A 242 -19.20 -8.12 5.58
N MET A 243 -18.53 -7.88 6.71
CA MET A 243 -17.88 -8.89 7.55
C MET A 243 -18.91 -9.89 8.09
N LYS A 244 -18.50 -11.14 8.22
CA LYS A 244 -19.26 -12.21 8.86
C LYS A 244 -19.45 -11.93 10.33
N THR A 245 -20.69 -11.96 10.79
CA THR A 245 -21.07 -11.79 12.20
C THR A 245 -22.20 -12.75 12.55
N GLY A 246 -22.54 -12.88 13.85
CA GLY A 246 -23.73 -13.66 14.26
C GLY A 246 -25.05 -13.16 13.63
N ARG A 247 -25.11 -11.91 13.17
CA ARG A 247 -26.25 -11.34 12.43
C ARG A 247 -26.10 -11.45 10.90
N ARG A 248 -24.87 -11.38 10.38
CA ARG A 248 -24.55 -11.52 8.94
C ARG A 248 -23.80 -12.83 8.70
N GLN A 249 -24.53 -13.95 8.70
CA GLN A 249 -23.93 -15.30 8.56
C GLN A 249 -23.28 -15.52 7.17
N HIS A 250 -23.80 -14.83 6.14
CA HIS A 250 -23.27 -14.80 4.77
C HIS A 250 -22.28 -13.65 4.53
N GLY A 251 -21.67 -13.10 5.58
CA GLY A 251 -20.60 -12.10 5.44
C GLY A 251 -19.24 -12.76 5.14
N ILE A 252 -18.25 -11.92 4.82
CA ILE A 252 -16.86 -12.35 4.59
C ILE A 252 -16.18 -12.67 5.95
N PRO A 253 -15.65 -13.87 6.18
CA PRO A 253 -14.87 -14.19 7.38
C PRO A 253 -13.61 -13.34 7.48
N ALA A 254 -13.28 -12.85 8.68
CA ALA A 254 -12.16 -11.93 8.87
C ALA A 254 -10.80 -12.53 8.46
N TRP A 255 -10.60 -13.83 8.66
CA TRP A 255 -9.37 -14.53 8.27
C TRP A 255 -9.13 -14.61 6.76
N GLN A 256 -10.14 -14.33 5.92
CA GLN A 256 -9.99 -14.26 4.46
C GLN A 256 -9.70 -12.84 3.95
N PHE A 257 -9.84 -11.80 4.78
CA PHE A 257 -9.55 -10.41 4.42
C PHE A 257 -8.14 -10.00 4.90
N PHE A 258 -7.31 -9.64 3.93
CA PHE A 258 -5.99 -9.06 4.14
C PHE A 258 -5.99 -7.59 3.75
N VAL A 259 -5.45 -6.74 4.62
CA VAL A 259 -5.30 -5.32 4.33
C VAL A 259 -4.15 -5.14 3.33
N TYR A 260 -4.48 -4.66 2.14
CA TYR A 260 -3.50 -4.15 1.20
C TYR A 260 -2.96 -2.82 1.73
N ASN A 261 -1.71 -2.78 2.18
CA ASN A 261 -1.11 -1.55 2.68
C ASN A 261 0.33 -1.38 2.18
N TYR A 262 0.58 -0.43 1.28
CA TYR A 262 1.93 -0.22 0.74
C TYR A 262 2.94 0.23 1.81
N PHE A 263 2.49 0.91 2.87
CA PHE A 263 3.33 1.50 3.91
C PHE A 263 3.27 0.66 5.21
N PRO A 264 4.40 0.32 5.85
CA PRO A 264 4.44 -0.63 6.97
C PRO A 264 3.99 -0.08 8.33
N ASP A 265 3.27 1.06 8.37
CA ASP A 265 2.93 1.81 9.57
C ASP A 265 1.42 1.93 9.87
N HIS A 266 0.53 1.40 9.03
CA HIS A 266 -0.93 1.41 9.30
C HIS A 266 -1.46 0.03 9.70
N TYR A 267 -1.71 -0.12 11.00
CA TYR A 267 -2.29 -1.29 11.67
C TYR A 267 -3.82 -1.22 11.57
N THR A 268 -4.47 -2.01 10.71
CA THR A 268 -5.94 -1.92 10.51
C THR A 268 -6.68 -3.24 10.35
N SER A 269 -6.01 -4.40 10.34
CA SER A 269 -6.70 -5.69 10.38
C SER A 269 -7.33 -5.96 11.74
N ILE A 270 -8.60 -6.39 11.75
CA ILE A 270 -9.30 -6.89 12.94
C ILE A 270 -8.74 -8.24 13.43
N VAL A 271 -8.02 -8.99 12.59
CA VAL A 271 -7.45 -10.30 12.98
C VAL A 271 -6.14 -10.10 13.72
N GLY A 272 -5.16 -9.43 13.12
CA GLY A 272 -3.82 -9.23 13.69
C GLY A 272 -2.80 -8.72 12.69
N ASP A 273 -1.59 -8.41 13.16
CA ASP A 273 -0.45 -7.95 12.35
C ASP A 273 -0.29 -8.77 11.07
N ALA A 274 -0.32 -10.11 11.15
CA ALA A 274 -0.08 -10.99 10.01
C ALA A 274 -1.09 -10.88 8.85
N TRP A 275 -2.22 -10.18 9.05
CA TRP A 275 -3.21 -9.87 8.00
C TRP A 275 -3.05 -8.48 7.39
N ASN A 276 -2.11 -7.65 7.85
CA ASN A 276 -1.66 -6.48 7.11
C ASN A 276 -0.57 -6.95 6.13
N MET A 277 -0.74 -6.66 4.85
CA MET A 277 0.19 -7.01 3.78
C MET A 277 0.96 -5.78 3.32
N HIS A 278 2.27 -5.90 3.14
CA HIS A 278 3.14 -4.81 2.69
C HIS A 278 4.13 -5.23 1.59
N SER A 279 4.32 -4.32 0.64
CA SER A 279 5.40 -4.31 -0.37
C SER A 279 6.76 -3.92 0.20
N GLU A 280 6.77 -3.06 1.20
CA GLU A 280 7.99 -2.51 1.79
C GLU A 280 8.22 -3.10 3.17
N PHE A 281 9.49 -3.27 3.50
CA PHE A 281 9.90 -3.91 4.73
C PHE A 281 9.98 -2.89 5.84
N GLY A 282 9.04 -2.95 6.79
CA GLY A 282 9.11 -2.20 8.05
C GLY A 282 10.46 -2.41 8.72
N TYR A 283 11.12 -1.32 9.10
CA TYR A 283 12.44 -1.39 9.71
C TYR A 283 12.26 -1.71 11.20
N SER A 284 12.59 -2.93 11.62
CA SER A 284 12.50 -3.34 13.02
C SER A 284 13.60 -4.33 13.45
N HIS A 285 13.96 -4.23 14.73
CA HIS A 285 15.25 -4.64 15.27
C HIS A 285 15.58 -6.16 15.15
N GLU A 286 14.59 -7.05 15.12
CA GLU A 286 14.85 -8.49 14.99
C GLU A 286 15.35 -8.87 13.59
N GLN A 287 14.85 -8.16 12.58
CA GLN A 287 14.87 -8.61 11.19
C GLN A 287 16.26 -8.44 10.55
N ARG A 288 17.10 -7.56 11.10
CA ARG A 288 18.54 -7.39 10.82
C ARG A 288 19.34 -8.69 10.89
N ARG A 289 18.89 -9.70 11.66
CA ARG A 289 19.49 -11.05 11.73
C ARG A 289 19.30 -11.90 10.47
N SER A 290 18.38 -11.54 9.58
CA SER A 290 18.08 -12.31 8.36
C SER A 290 19.00 -11.95 7.18
N GLY A 291 19.12 -10.65 6.85
CA GLY A 291 19.91 -10.19 5.71
C GLY A 291 21.43 -10.34 5.88
N SER A 292 21.93 -10.10 7.10
CA SER A 292 23.37 -10.10 7.43
C SER A 292 24.07 -11.45 7.29
N ARG A 293 23.32 -12.57 7.26
CA ARG A 293 23.86 -13.93 7.11
C ARG A 293 24.25 -14.33 5.68
N SER A 294 24.05 -13.46 4.69
CA SER A 294 24.12 -13.82 3.26
C SER A 294 25.51 -13.78 2.60
N LYS A 295 26.51 -13.08 3.18
CA LYS A 295 27.87 -12.99 2.61
C LYS A 295 28.98 -13.11 3.66
N GLY A 296 29.12 -14.30 4.25
CA GLY A 296 30.30 -14.72 5.03
C GLY A 296 31.35 -15.45 4.18
N GLY A 297 31.71 -14.90 3.02
CA GLY A 297 32.68 -15.52 2.11
C GLY A 297 34.10 -15.47 2.65
N SER A 298 34.65 -16.61 3.07
CA SER A 298 36.01 -16.69 3.61
C SER A 298 37.05 -16.27 2.56
N MET A 299 37.80 -15.21 2.86
CA MET A 299 39.01 -14.83 2.12
C MET A 299 40.21 -15.09 3.02
N GLY A 300 41.17 -15.87 2.52
CA GLY A 300 42.05 -16.68 3.37
C GLY A 300 43.14 -15.93 4.13
N ASP A 301 43.32 -16.33 5.39
CA ASP A 301 44.46 -15.97 6.24
C ASP A 301 45.79 -16.47 5.66
N ARG A 302 46.72 -15.54 5.37
CA ARG A 302 48.17 -15.76 5.27
C ARG A 302 48.94 -14.47 5.53
N GLY A 303 50.00 -14.53 6.34
CA GLY A 303 51.13 -13.59 6.27
C GLY A 303 51.54 -12.96 7.60
N GLN A 304 52.36 -13.66 8.38
CA GLN A 304 53.03 -13.06 9.55
C GLN A 304 54.15 -12.10 9.11
N GLY A 305 54.30 -10.98 9.81
CA GLY A 305 55.45 -10.08 9.67
C GLY A 305 55.67 -9.26 10.93
N ARG A 306 56.71 -9.56 11.72
CA ARG A 306 57.10 -8.76 12.89
C ARG A 306 58.04 -7.64 12.48
N GLY A 307 57.81 -6.43 12.98
CA GLY A 307 58.72 -5.30 12.91
C GLY A 307 58.60 -4.45 14.17
N ALA A 308 59.72 -4.04 14.76
CA ALA A 308 59.79 -3.16 15.93
C ALA A 308 60.58 -1.88 15.56
N TRP A 309 60.91 -1.06 16.57
CA TRP A 309 61.52 0.28 16.46
C TRP A 309 60.56 1.34 15.88
N GLY A 310 60.57 2.59 16.35
CA GLY A 310 61.28 3.16 17.50
C GLY A 310 60.69 4.53 17.86
N GLY A 311 60.64 4.88 19.15
CA GLY A 311 60.01 6.12 19.61
C GLY A 311 60.90 7.36 19.50
N TRP A 312 60.29 8.53 19.70
CA TRP A 312 60.98 9.80 19.99
C TRP A 312 60.18 10.60 21.04
N THR A 313 60.81 11.57 21.70
CA THR A 313 60.31 12.13 22.96
C THR A 313 60.39 13.66 23.06
N GLY A 314 59.51 14.20 23.91
CA GLY A 314 59.54 15.57 24.42
C GLY A 314 58.44 16.48 23.86
N ARG A 315 57.99 17.54 24.55
CA ARG A 315 57.95 17.93 25.98
C ARG A 315 57.53 19.42 25.98
N GLU A 316 56.58 19.79 26.84
CA GLU A 316 56.58 21.06 27.62
C GLU A 316 56.36 22.44 26.90
N ALA A 317 55.80 23.48 27.55
CA ALA A 317 55.04 23.58 28.81
C ALA A 317 54.41 24.98 29.06
N LYS A 318 53.41 25.04 29.98
CA LYS A 318 52.90 26.22 30.75
C LYS A 318 52.21 27.34 29.92
N GLY A 319 51.30 28.19 30.42
CA GLY A 319 50.54 28.36 31.68
C GLY A 319 49.28 29.23 31.37
N ARG A 320 48.41 29.75 32.25
CA ARG A 320 48.25 29.90 33.73
C ARG A 320 46.72 29.88 34.05
N GLU A 321 46.18 29.55 35.23
CA GLU A 321 46.28 30.09 36.61
C GLU A 321 45.59 31.46 36.83
N GLY A 322 44.49 31.49 37.61
CA GLY A 322 43.71 32.71 37.93
C GLY A 322 42.42 32.47 38.75
N GLU A 323 42.52 32.57 40.08
CA GLU A 323 41.39 32.65 41.06
C GLU A 323 40.79 34.10 41.12
N ARG A 324 39.67 34.48 41.78
CA ARG A 324 38.80 33.87 42.83
C ARG A 324 37.44 34.61 42.98
N ARG A 325 36.48 33.96 43.67
CA ARG A 325 35.35 34.52 44.50
C ARG A 325 34.20 35.33 43.84
N GLY A 326 32.97 35.06 44.30
CA GLY A 326 31.76 35.84 43.99
C GLY A 326 30.46 35.21 44.51
N GLU A 327 30.30 35.05 45.82
CA GLU A 327 29.18 34.32 46.44
C GLU A 327 28.01 35.22 46.87
N LYS A 328 26.77 34.85 46.49
CA LYS A 328 25.51 35.12 47.23
C LYS A 328 24.34 34.39 46.57
N GLY A 329 23.61 33.58 47.34
CA GLY A 329 22.47 32.79 46.85
C GLY A 329 21.09 33.44 47.07
N ARG A 330 20.05 32.74 46.60
CA ARG A 330 18.67 32.89 47.09
C ARG A 330 17.92 31.55 47.02
N GLU A 331 16.75 31.51 47.61
CA GLU A 331 16.15 30.32 48.21
C GLU A 331 14.69 30.12 47.77
N GLY A 332 14.21 28.88 47.78
CA GLY A 332 12.90 28.46 47.27
C GLY A 332 12.94 28.01 45.80
N GLU A 333 12.10 27.08 45.34
CA GLU A 333 11.03 26.34 46.03
C GLU A 333 10.98 24.89 45.51
N ARG A 334 11.22 23.91 46.39
CA ARG A 334 11.14 22.48 46.02
C ARG A 334 9.69 21.99 46.08
N ARG A 335 8.98 22.04 44.95
CA ARG A 335 7.79 21.20 44.74
C ARG A 335 8.20 19.86 44.13
N GLY A 336 7.97 18.78 44.87
CA GLY A 336 8.37 17.43 44.44
C GLY A 336 7.50 16.92 43.30
N GLU A 337 8.08 16.83 42.10
CA GLU A 337 7.52 16.02 41.02
C GLU A 337 7.71 14.55 41.39
N LYS A 338 6.59 13.83 41.58
CA LYS A 338 6.65 12.41 41.94
C LYS A 338 7.23 11.63 40.77
N GLY A 339 8.34 10.92 40.99
CA GLY A 339 8.88 9.98 40.03
C GLY A 339 7.80 9.03 39.55
N ARG A 340 7.53 9.06 38.24
CA ARG A 340 6.68 8.07 37.57
C ARG A 340 7.58 7.06 36.87
N GLU A 341 8.39 6.39 37.68
CA GLU A 341 9.05 5.13 37.31
C GLU A 341 7.95 4.08 37.13
N GLY A 342 7.35 4.11 35.95
CA GLY A 342 6.28 3.21 35.55
C GLY A 342 6.86 1.87 35.14
N GLU A 343 6.59 0.84 35.93
CA GLU A 343 6.76 -0.56 35.58
C GLU A 343 6.02 -0.90 34.25
N GLY A 344 6.41 -1.98 33.58
CA GLY A 344 5.67 -2.50 32.42
C GLY A 344 6.33 -2.29 31.05
N GLY A 345 7.66 -2.24 30.99
CA GLY A 345 8.41 -2.48 29.75
C GLY A 345 8.39 -3.95 29.32
N GLU A 346 7.22 -4.60 29.32
CA GLU A 346 7.08 -5.94 28.73
C GLU A 346 7.39 -5.86 27.23
N GLY A 347 8.15 -6.84 26.75
CA GLY A 347 8.72 -6.81 25.40
C GLY A 347 7.62 -6.84 24.34
N ARG A 348 7.36 -5.68 23.70
CA ARG A 348 6.45 -5.57 22.56
C ARG A 348 6.95 -6.48 21.44
N GLU A 349 6.24 -7.56 21.17
CA GLU A 349 6.61 -8.55 20.15
C GLU A 349 6.73 -7.88 18.78
N SER A 350 7.69 -8.33 17.97
CA SER A 350 8.00 -7.72 16.69
C SER A 350 6.80 -7.79 15.74
N ALA A 351 6.57 -6.71 14.97
CA ALA A 351 5.40 -6.61 14.13
C ALA A 351 5.40 -7.70 13.04
N ASN A 352 4.44 -8.62 13.13
CA ASN A 352 4.44 -9.90 12.42
C ASN A 352 3.76 -9.82 11.03
N PHE A 353 3.96 -8.72 10.30
CA PHE A 353 3.24 -8.44 9.06
C PHE A 353 3.51 -9.43 7.92
N THR A 354 2.56 -9.58 7.00
CA THR A 354 2.77 -10.35 5.75
C THR A 354 3.52 -9.49 4.73
N PHE A 355 4.85 -9.57 4.76
CA PHE A 355 5.70 -8.98 3.74
C PHE A 355 5.65 -9.79 2.43
N ILE A 356 5.15 -9.18 1.36
CA ILE A 356 5.27 -9.66 -0.03
C ILE A 356 5.81 -8.48 -0.85
N PRO A 357 7.10 -8.46 -1.20
CA PRO A 357 7.69 -7.32 -1.92
C PRO A 357 7.14 -7.15 -3.34
N TYR A 358 7.42 -6.03 -4.01
CA TYR A 358 7.40 -5.99 -5.47
C TYR A 358 8.69 -6.59 -6.05
N VAL A 359 8.69 -6.94 -7.33
CA VAL A 359 9.89 -7.45 -7.99
C VAL A 359 10.65 -6.33 -8.69
N VAL A 360 11.97 -6.36 -8.53
CA VAL A 360 12.93 -5.55 -9.28
C VAL A 360 13.74 -6.52 -10.15
N GLU A 361 13.54 -6.44 -11.45
CA GLU A 361 14.26 -7.26 -12.43
C GLU A 361 15.62 -6.64 -12.80
N PRO A 362 16.57 -7.44 -13.33
CA PRO A 362 17.77 -6.92 -13.98
C PRO A 362 17.44 -5.99 -15.15
N ALA A 363 18.20 -4.91 -15.30
CA ALA A 363 17.99 -3.93 -16.37
C ALA A 363 18.32 -4.52 -17.76
N THR A 364 17.26 -4.89 -18.51
CA THR A 364 17.35 -5.39 -19.89
C THR A 364 17.18 -4.28 -20.93
N THR A 365 16.30 -3.32 -20.66
CA THR A 365 16.07 -2.11 -21.48
C THR A 365 15.86 -0.92 -20.54
N PRO A 366 16.70 0.13 -20.57
CA PRO A 366 17.99 0.17 -21.26
C PRO A 366 18.97 -0.88 -20.71
N PRO A 367 19.99 -1.29 -21.49
CA PRO A 367 21.09 -2.10 -20.96
C PRO A 367 21.91 -1.30 -19.93
N TYR A 368 22.62 -2.00 -19.05
CA TYR A 368 23.59 -1.39 -18.14
C TYR A 368 24.68 -0.63 -18.90
N ILE A 369 24.78 0.68 -18.63
CA ILE A 369 25.87 1.55 -19.07
C ILE A 369 26.87 1.66 -17.92
N PRO A 370 28.15 1.28 -18.07
CA PRO A 370 29.15 1.44 -17.02
C PRO A 370 29.28 2.91 -16.57
N ALA A 371 29.33 3.16 -15.26
CA ALA A 371 29.25 4.52 -14.70
C ALA A 371 30.29 5.51 -15.27
N VAL A 372 31.49 5.05 -15.64
CA VAL A 372 32.54 5.88 -16.27
C VAL A 372 32.17 6.43 -17.65
N GLN A 373 31.23 5.78 -18.36
CA GLN A 373 30.74 6.20 -19.68
C GLN A 373 29.56 7.19 -19.58
N ARG A 374 28.90 7.28 -18.42
CA ARG A 374 27.78 8.20 -18.18
C ARG A 374 28.30 9.64 -17.99
N PRO A 375 27.56 10.68 -18.39
CA PRO A 375 27.86 12.06 -18.01
C PRO A 375 27.89 12.26 -16.48
N ASN A 376 28.37 13.41 -16.02
CA ASN A 376 28.37 13.77 -14.58
C ASN A 376 26.97 14.22 -14.10
N GLN A 377 25.94 13.47 -14.50
CA GLN A 377 24.52 13.76 -14.31
C GLN A 377 23.99 13.09 -13.03
N VAL A 378 23.30 13.86 -12.20
CA VAL A 378 22.57 13.41 -11.00
C VAL A 378 21.07 13.50 -11.26
N TYR A 379 20.36 12.39 -11.16
CA TYR A 379 18.92 12.34 -11.36
C TYR A 379 18.19 12.61 -10.03
N ILE A 380 17.39 13.67 -9.97
CA ILE A 380 16.60 14.00 -8.78
C ILE A 380 15.30 13.18 -8.76
N LEU A 381 15.05 12.50 -7.64
CA LEU A 381 13.86 11.72 -7.38
C LEU A 381 12.65 12.62 -7.09
N ALA A 382 12.09 13.24 -8.13
CA ALA A 382 10.85 14.01 -8.06
C ALA A 382 10.06 13.92 -9.37
N LYS A 383 8.72 13.83 -9.26
CA LYS A 383 7.79 13.82 -10.41
C LYS A 383 6.91 15.07 -10.52
N PHE A 384 6.78 15.83 -9.44
CA PHE A 384 5.97 17.06 -9.39
C PHE A 384 6.78 18.25 -8.86
N VAL A 385 6.67 19.42 -9.49
CA VAL A 385 7.40 20.64 -9.09
C VAL A 385 7.09 21.04 -7.63
N ARG A 386 5.86 20.79 -7.16
CA ARG A 386 5.45 21.03 -5.77
C ARG A 386 6.23 20.24 -4.71
N TYR A 387 7.00 19.21 -5.07
CA TYR A 387 7.88 18.50 -4.12
C TYR A 387 9.08 19.35 -3.67
N PHE A 388 9.43 20.42 -4.38
CA PHE A 388 10.49 21.36 -4.00
C PHE A 388 10.00 22.53 -3.11
N TYR A 389 8.78 22.43 -2.55
CA TYR A 389 8.11 23.51 -1.80
C TYR A 389 7.61 23.00 -0.44
N ASN A 390 7.58 23.87 0.57
CA ASN A 390 7.35 23.53 1.99
C ASN A 390 6.09 22.70 2.27
N GLY A 391 5.02 22.84 1.47
CA GLY A 391 3.81 22.03 1.58
C GLY A 391 4.00 20.54 1.28
N ALA A 392 5.13 20.16 0.69
CA ALA A 392 5.58 18.77 0.50
C ALA A 392 6.83 18.44 1.35
N GLN A 393 7.18 19.27 2.33
CA GLN A 393 8.27 19.04 3.29
C GLN A 393 9.59 18.53 2.67
N PRO A 394 10.17 19.21 1.65
CA PRO A 394 11.43 18.82 1.02
C PRO A 394 12.55 18.66 2.06
N ALA A 395 13.47 17.72 1.85
CA ALA A 395 14.68 17.58 2.66
C ALA A 395 15.64 18.78 2.54
N TRP A 396 15.46 19.59 1.50
CA TRP A 396 16.29 20.73 1.15
C TRP A 396 15.40 21.97 0.98
N GLU A 397 15.10 22.64 2.10
CA GLU A 397 14.19 23.80 2.12
C GLU A 397 14.80 25.04 1.46
N ASP A 398 16.11 25.26 1.61
CA ASP A 398 16.84 26.23 0.81
C ASP A 398 17.04 25.73 -0.63
N ARG A 399 16.14 26.15 -1.52
CA ARG A 399 16.23 25.90 -2.97
C ARG A 399 17.51 26.43 -3.62
N GLY A 400 18.28 27.32 -2.97
CA GLY A 400 19.58 27.78 -3.45
C GLY A 400 20.69 26.72 -3.42
N ILE A 401 20.53 25.65 -2.62
CA ILE A 401 21.54 24.59 -2.45
C ILE A 401 21.93 23.92 -3.78
N PHE A 402 20.97 23.70 -4.69
CA PHE A 402 21.23 23.04 -5.97
C PHE A 402 22.15 23.86 -6.87
N LEU A 403 22.01 25.20 -6.85
CA LEU A 403 22.89 26.09 -7.60
C LEU A 403 24.30 26.13 -6.98
N ARG A 404 24.40 26.23 -5.66
CA ARG A 404 25.70 26.24 -4.94
C ARG A 404 26.44 24.92 -5.11
N ALA A 405 25.77 23.79 -4.89
CA ALA A 405 26.32 22.46 -5.12
C ALA A 405 26.79 22.27 -6.57
N LYS A 406 26.01 22.73 -7.57
CA LYS A 406 26.47 22.72 -8.97
C LYS A 406 27.73 23.58 -9.17
N GLN A 407 27.76 24.81 -8.67
CA GLN A 407 28.93 25.71 -8.79
C GLN A 407 30.21 25.20 -8.07
N ILE A 408 30.06 24.26 -7.14
CA ILE A 408 31.17 23.58 -6.47
C ILE A 408 31.57 22.34 -7.29
N LEU A 409 30.63 21.42 -7.52
CA LEU A 409 30.89 20.11 -8.14
C LEU A 409 31.29 20.22 -9.62
N GLU A 410 30.82 21.21 -10.38
CA GLU A 410 31.24 21.47 -11.78
C GLU A 410 32.76 21.70 -11.92
N LYS A 411 33.43 22.19 -10.86
CA LYS A 411 34.89 22.41 -10.83
C LYS A 411 35.68 21.12 -10.65
N GLU A 412 35.05 20.10 -10.05
CA GLU A 412 35.63 18.80 -9.75
C GLU A 412 35.25 17.76 -10.82
N PHE A 413 34.04 17.89 -11.37
CA PHE A 413 33.40 17.01 -12.33
C PHE A 413 32.88 17.84 -13.51
N PRO A 414 33.70 18.16 -14.52
CA PRO A 414 33.27 18.98 -15.66
C PRO A 414 32.05 18.40 -16.37
N GLY A 415 31.07 19.25 -16.71
CA GLY A 415 29.77 18.82 -17.22
C GLY A 415 28.83 18.27 -16.14
N PHE A 416 28.95 18.75 -14.90
CA PHE A 416 28.10 18.30 -13.78
C PHE A 416 26.70 18.92 -13.87
N GLU A 417 25.64 18.13 -13.75
CA GLU A 417 24.29 18.69 -13.69
C GLU A 417 23.29 17.88 -12.86
N PHE A 418 22.34 18.61 -12.27
CA PHE A 418 21.12 18.04 -11.73
C PHE A 418 20.04 18.01 -12.82
N VAL A 419 19.46 16.84 -13.06
CA VAL A 419 18.27 16.68 -13.92
C VAL A 419 17.08 16.19 -13.11
N VAL A 420 15.87 16.50 -13.56
CA VAL A 420 14.63 16.01 -12.96
C VAL A 420 13.58 15.75 -14.04
N GLY A 421 12.78 14.70 -13.90
CA GLY A 421 11.65 14.42 -14.80
C GLY A 421 10.32 14.80 -14.14
N CYS A 422 9.92 16.06 -14.21
CA CYS A 422 8.73 16.54 -13.50
C CYS A 422 7.79 17.44 -14.31
N ARG A 423 6.54 17.49 -13.84
CA ARG A 423 5.48 18.41 -14.30
C ARG A 423 4.90 19.21 -13.14
N ASP A 424 4.15 20.27 -13.43
CA ASP A 424 3.19 20.79 -12.48
C ASP A 424 1.89 19.97 -12.61
N ASP A 425 1.43 19.38 -11.50
CA ASP A 425 0.23 18.52 -11.45
C ASP A 425 -1.00 19.23 -10.86
N ARG A 426 -0.89 20.53 -10.56
CA ARG A 426 -2.00 21.38 -10.11
C ARG A 426 -2.88 21.78 -11.29
N ASN A 427 -4.12 22.22 -11.03
CA ASN A 427 -4.98 22.67 -12.12
C ASN A 427 -4.51 24.02 -12.71
N GLY A 428 -4.91 24.32 -13.95
CA GLY A 428 -4.40 25.47 -14.69
C GLY A 428 -4.62 26.84 -14.02
N ASP A 429 -5.64 26.98 -13.17
CA ASP A 429 -5.89 28.23 -12.45
C ASP A 429 -5.07 28.34 -11.16
N GLN A 430 -4.84 27.22 -10.46
CA GLN A 430 -3.85 27.14 -9.38
C GLN A 430 -2.43 27.45 -9.88
N GLN A 431 -2.08 27.01 -11.09
CA GLN A 431 -0.79 27.32 -11.73
C GLN A 431 -0.65 28.81 -12.03
N LYS A 432 -1.69 29.45 -12.59
CA LYS A 432 -1.71 30.92 -12.85
C LYS A 432 -1.65 31.75 -11.58
N GLN A 433 -2.42 31.36 -10.55
CA GLN A 433 -2.53 32.10 -9.29
C GLN A 433 -1.25 32.00 -8.45
N ASN A 434 -0.57 30.85 -8.47
CA ASN A 434 0.63 30.59 -7.69
C ASN A 434 1.67 29.87 -8.57
N PRO A 435 2.39 30.56 -9.48
CA PRO A 435 3.41 29.92 -10.31
C PRO A 435 4.44 29.16 -9.46
N MET A 436 4.79 27.95 -9.90
CA MET A 436 5.84 27.15 -9.27
C MET A 436 6.93 26.85 -10.30
N GLU A 437 8.17 27.13 -9.90
CA GLU A 437 9.37 26.95 -10.71
C GLU A 437 10.29 25.93 -10.03
N LEU A 438 11.19 25.32 -10.77
CA LEU A 438 12.23 24.49 -10.17
C LEU A 438 13.27 25.35 -9.42
N PRO A 439 13.99 24.76 -8.44
CA PRO A 439 15.22 25.36 -7.94
C PRO A 439 16.23 25.66 -9.06
N ALA A 440 16.96 26.77 -8.93
CA ALA A 440 18.00 27.13 -9.88
C ALA A 440 19.13 26.08 -9.90
N GLY A 441 19.73 25.84 -11.07
CA GLY A 441 20.75 24.81 -11.27
C GLY A 441 20.23 23.42 -11.62
N ILE A 442 18.90 23.20 -11.60
CA ILE A 442 18.26 21.94 -12.05
C ILE A 442 17.71 22.11 -13.47
N ARG A 443 17.96 21.14 -14.35
CA ARG A 443 17.36 21.02 -15.69
C ARG A 443 16.14 20.10 -15.67
N ASN A 444 14.98 20.58 -16.12
CA ASN A 444 13.80 19.72 -16.30
C ASN A 444 13.91 18.91 -17.60
N LEU A 445 13.57 17.63 -17.53
CA LEU A 445 13.37 16.73 -18.65
C LEU A 445 11.88 16.64 -19.05
N GLY A 446 10.99 17.17 -18.21
CA GLY A 446 9.54 17.11 -18.39
C GLY A 446 8.92 15.82 -17.83
N GLN A 447 7.65 15.58 -18.17
CA GLN A 447 7.03 14.28 -17.91
C GLN A 447 7.51 13.26 -18.95
N MET A 448 7.88 12.07 -18.48
CA MET A 448 8.36 10.95 -19.30
C MET A 448 7.51 9.70 -19.01
N ASP A 449 7.55 8.71 -19.90
CA ASP A 449 7.05 7.36 -19.62
C ASP A 449 8.10 6.50 -18.88
N LYS A 450 7.77 5.23 -18.62
CA LYS A 450 8.68 4.28 -17.94
C LYS A 450 10.02 4.12 -18.66
N VAL A 451 9.99 3.93 -19.98
CA VAL A 451 11.18 3.59 -20.79
C VAL A 451 12.11 4.79 -20.90
N GLU A 452 11.54 5.98 -21.15
CA GLU A 452 12.33 7.22 -21.19
C GLU A 452 12.86 7.59 -19.78
N PHE A 453 12.07 7.40 -18.71
CA PHE A 453 12.56 7.55 -17.34
C PHE A 453 13.74 6.62 -17.04
N GLU A 454 13.62 5.33 -17.35
CA GLU A 454 14.70 4.36 -17.10
C GLU A 454 15.93 4.64 -17.98
N ARG A 455 15.74 5.14 -19.21
CA ARG A 455 16.83 5.61 -20.09
C ARG A 455 17.58 6.81 -19.52
N GLN A 456 16.88 7.81 -19.00
CA GLN A 456 17.49 8.99 -18.37
C GLN A 456 18.16 8.64 -17.04
N LEU A 457 17.57 7.70 -16.29
CA LEU A 457 18.15 7.16 -15.07
C LEU A 457 19.45 6.40 -15.37
N ALA A 458 19.46 5.47 -16.34
CA ALA A 458 20.66 4.73 -16.77
C ALA A 458 21.78 5.64 -17.30
N ASN A 459 21.44 6.82 -17.82
CA ASN A 459 22.40 7.86 -18.23
C ASN A 459 22.93 8.70 -17.05
N SER A 460 22.56 8.40 -15.80
CA SER A 460 22.93 9.15 -14.60
C SER A 460 23.91 8.38 -13.71
N ARG A 461 24.80 9.10 -13.01
CA ARG A 461 25.77 8.50 -12.08
C ARG A 461 25.23 8.33 -10.67
N VAL A 462 24.23 9.11 -10.27
CA VAL A 462 23.66 9.10 -8.91
C VAL A 462 22.16 9.41 -8.97
N MET A 463 21.35 8.80 -8.10
CA MET A 463 19.98 9.25 -7.83
C MET A 463 19.94 10.04 -6.51
N LEU A 464 19.38 11.25 -6.52
CA LEU A 464 19.29 12.13 -5.36
C LEU A 464 17.85 12.22 -4.82
N GLY A 465 17.66 11.80 -3.58
CA GLY A 465 16.43 12.02 -2.82
C GLY A 465 16.24 13.47 -2.36
N ILE A 466 14.98 13.90 -2.28
CA ILE A 466 14.57 15.23 -1.79
C ILE A 466 13.53 15.16 -0.66
N GLY A 467 13.40 14.01 0.01
CA GLY A 467 12.44 13.75 1.08
C GLY A 467 11.16 13.10 0.57
N TRP A 468 10.57 13.62 -0.51
CA TRP A 468 9.38 13.06 -1.15
C TRP A 468 9.61 12.76 -2.64
N PRO A 469 9.03 11.67 -3.20
CA PRO A 469 8.13 10.71 -2.55
C PRO A 469 8.87 9.73 -1.62
N THR A 470 8.23 9.35 -0.52
CA THR A 470 8.72 8.30 0.39
C THR A 470 8.47 6.90 -0.17
N LEU A 471 9.29 5.91 0.22
CA LEU A 471 9.18 4.49 -0.17
C LEU A 471 8.93 4.26 -1.67
N SER A 472 9.61 5.02 -2.53
CA SER A 472 9.47 4.88 -3.98
C SER A 472 10.28 3.69 -4.50
N PRO A 473 9.77 2.88 -5.44
CA PRO A 473 10.57 1.83 -6.07
C PRO A 473 11.71 2.37 -6.96
N SER A 474 11.71 3.67 -7.29
CA SER A 474 12.70 4.27 -8.19
C SER A 474 14.17 4.15 -7.70
N PRO A 475 14.50 4.38 -6.41
CA PRO A 475 15.77 3.98 -5.81
C PRO A 475 16.16 2.51 -6.01
N HIS A 476 15.22 1.57 -5.95
CA HIS A 476 15.53 0.16 -6.18
C HIS A 476 15.84 -0.13 -7.66
N VAL A 477 15.17 0.55 -8.59
CA VAL A 477 15.50 0.53 -10.03
C VAL A 477 16.83 1.24 -10.32
N ALA A 478 17.17 2.29 -9.57
CA ALA A 478 18.48 2.93 -9.65
C ALA A 478 19.60 1.95 -9.26
N LEU A 479 19.44 1.24 -8.13
CA LEU A 479 20.39 0.22 -7.71
C LEU A 479 20.52 -0.92 -8.75
N SER A 480 19.43 -1.39 -9.37
CA SER A 480 19.50 -2.43 -10.41
C SER A 480 20.10 -1.96 -11.74
N LEU A 481 20.29 -0.65 -11.92
CA LEU A 481 21.06 -0.01 -13.00
C LEU A 481 22.52 0.31 -12.62
N GLY A 482 22.95 -0.02 -11.39
CA GLY A 482 24.26 0.37 -10.88
C GLY A 482 24.35 1.88 -10.65
N ILE A 483 23.38 2.44 -9.94
CA ILE A 483 23.29 3.87 -9.58
C ILE A 483 23.07 3.96 -8.07
N PRO A 484 24.01 4.55 -7.29
CA PRO A 484 23.82 4.76 -5.86
C PRO A 484 22.72 5.78 -5.57
N PHE A 485 22.06 5.63 -4.42
CA PHE A 485 20.99 6.51 -3.97
C PHE A 485 21.44 7.39 -2.79
N ILE A 486 21.19 8.70 -2.87
CA ILE A 486 21.37 9.62 -1.75
C ILE A 486 20.02 9.76 -1.03
N SER A 487 19.96 9.26 0.20
CA SER A 487 18.75 9.12 1.00
C SER A 487 18.72 10.15 2.14
N PRO A 488 17.87 11.19 2.07
CA PRO A 488 17.73 12.12 3.17
C PRO A 488 17.02 11.49 4.39
N PHE A 489 17.53 11.78 5.58
CA PHE A 489 16.94 11.38 6.86
C PHE A 489 16.81 12.56 7.83
N SER A 490 16.07 12.37 8.92
CA SER A 490 16.00 13.35 10.01
C SER A 490 15.98 12.67 11.39
N VAL A 491 16.38 13.44 12.40
CA VAL A 491 16.51 13.01 13.80
C VAL A 491 15.62 13.84 14.72
N HIS A 492 15.28 13.27 15.87
CA HIS A 492 14.67 13.97 16.99
C HIS A 492 15.57 13.84 18.23
N GLY A 493 15.24 14.49 19.34
CA GLY A 493 16.08 14.52 20.56
C GLY A 493 16.31 13.17 21.27
N TRP A 494 15.77 12.08 20.73
CA TRP A 494 15.95 10.69 21.19
C TRP A 494 16.60 9.78 20.11
N SER A 495 16.91 10.31 18.93
CA SER A 495 17.59 9.58 17.86
C SER A 495 19.10 9.59 18.08
N ASP A 496 19.75 8.45 17.84
CA ASP A 496 21.18 8.38 17.55
C ASP A 496 21.41 8.71 16.06
N LEU A 497 22.55 9.28 15.73
CA LEU A 497 22.98 9.47 14.33
C LEU A 497 23.52 8.16 13.74
N GLU A 498 24.19 7.34 14.55
CA GLU A 498 24.87 6.11 14.12
C GLU A 498 23.93 4.88 14.08
N ASP A 499 22.71 4.97 14.63
CA ASP A 499 21.67 3.95 14.50
C ASP A 499 20.48 4.40 13.63
N PRO A 500 20.42 3.96 12.36
CA PRO A 500 19.29 4.22 11.48
C PRO A 500 17.94 3.77 12.01
N GLU A 501 17.83 2.81 12.94
CA GLU A 501 16.55 2.40 13.53
C GLU A 501 15.88 3.60 14.22
N THR A 502 16.69 4.39 14.94
CA THR A 502 16.24 5.51 15.77
C THR A 502 15.97 6.81 14.99
N TRP A 503 16.33 6.90 13.71
CA TRP A 503 16.07 8.11 12.90
C TRP A 503 14.58 8.35 12.71
N ALA A 504 14.12 9.50 13.21
CA ALA A 504 12.72 9.96 13.20
C ALA A 504 12.04 9.89 11.82
N SER A 505 12.78 10.11 10.72
CA SER A 505 12.30 9.78 9.38
C SER A 505 13.44 9.52 8.40
N SER A 506 13.12 8.83 7.30
CA SER A 506 14.00 8.64 6.13
C SER A 506 13.15 8.61 4.87
N GLN A 507 13.66 9.08 3.72
CA GLN A 507 12.91 8.96 2.47
C GLN A 507 12.62 7.49 2.10
N HIS A 508 13.47 6.54 2.49
CA HIS A 508 13.25 5.12 2.17
C HIS A 508 13.66 4.18 3.32
N HIS A 509 12.68 3.77 4.14
CA HIS A 509 12.93 2.99 5.36
C HIS A 509 13.64 1.65 5.08
N THR A 510 13.21 0.89 4.07
CA THR A 510 13.84 -0.39 3.72
C THR A 510 15.29 -0.24 3.22
N LEU A 511 15.69 0.94 2.72
CA LEU A 511 17.06 1.24 2.32
C LEU A 511 17.94 1.76 3.48
N LYS A 512 17.40 1.98 4.69
CA LYS A 512 18.20 2.12 5.92
C LYS A 512 19.10 0.90 6.16
N THR A 513 18.72 -0.27 5.63
CA THR A 513 19.52 -1.51 5.66
C THR A 513 20.86 -1.44 4.91
N LEU A 514 21.03 -0.47 4.00
CA LEU A 514 22.20 -0.35 3.14
C LEU A 514 23.06 0.86 3.50
N THR A 515 24.35 0.75 3.24
CA THR A 515 25.36 1.79 3.48
C THR A 515 26.05 2.19 2.18
N GLU A 516 27.05 3.08 2.27
CA GLU A 516 28.02 3.29 1.18
C GLU A 516 28.63 1.93 0.75
N PRO A 517 28.87 1.70 -0.56
CA PRO A 517 28.68 2.63 -1.67
C PRO A 517 27.27 2.64 -2.29
N TYR A 518 26.33 1.82 -1.80
CA TYR A 518 25.00 1.68 -2.41
C TYR A 518 24.05 2.82 -2.03
N VAL A 519 24.01 3.19 -0.75
CA VAL A 519 23.13 4.23 -0.22
C VAL A 519 23.91 5.18 0.69
N TYR A 520 23.87 6.46 0.36
CA TYR A 520 24.48 7.54 1.11
C TYR A 520 23.39 8.25 1.91
N HIS A 521 23.34 8.05 3.22
CA HIS A 521 22.35 8.70 4.08
C HIS A 521 22.84 10.09 4.47
N VAL A 522 21.99 11.11 4.29
CA VAL A 522 22.35 12.53 4.49
C VAL A 522 21.34 13.19 5.42
N LEU A 523 21.83 13.94 6.43
CA LEU A 523 20.96 14.67 7.34
C LEU A 523 20.25 15.81 6.60
N ARG A 524 18.91 15.85 6.72
CA ARG A 524 18.03 16.92 6.21
C ARG A 524 18.63 18.31 6.50
N GLY A 525 18.76 19.13 5.46
CA GLY A 525 19.30 20.50 5.54
C GLY A 525 20.83 20.62 5.70
N ASN A 526 21.59 19.53 5.83
CA ASN A 526 23.05 19.60 5.96
C ASN A 526 23.74 19.73 4.58
N GLU A 527 24.05 20.96 4.18
CA GLU A 527 24.67 21.25 2.88
C GLU A 527 26.04 20.59 2.67
N THR A 528 26.87 20.51 3.72
CA THR A 528 28.18 19.85 3.63
C THR A 528 28.02 18.37 3.33
N GLN A 529 27.19 17.65 4.10
CA GLN A 529 26.93 16.23 3.84
C GLN A 529 26.24 16.00 2.48
N PHE A 530 25.36 16.91 2.04
CA PHE A 530 24.73 16.85 0.72
C PHE A 530 25.75 16.91 -0.42
N ILE A 531 26.67 17.88 -0.39
CA ILE A 531 27.71 18.03 -1.42
C ILE A 531 28.71 16.86 -1.34
N ASP A 532 29.12 16.48 -0.13
CA ASP A 532 30.11 15.42 0.09
C ASP A 532 29.58 14.04 -0.33
N ALA A 533 28.30 13.73 -0.08
CA ALA A 533 27.66 12.51 -0.55
C ALA A 533 27.58 12.45 -2.08
N ILE A 534 27.28 13.56 -2.76
CA ILE A 534 27.28 13.62 -4.22
C ILE A 534 28.70 13.42 -4.77
N ARG A 535 29.71 14.10 -4.21
CA ARG A 535 31.12 13.91 -4.58
C ARG A 535 31.57 12.46 -4.44
N LYS A 536 31.29 11.83 -3.28
CA LYS A 536 31.58 10.41 -3.04
C LYS A 536 30.91 9.54 -4.10
N ALA A 537 29.59 9.64 -4.26
CA ALA A 537 28.80 8.81 -5.17
C ALA A 537 29.22 8.96 -6.65
N LEU A 538 29.58 10.17 -7.11
CA LEU A 538 30.12 10.40 -8.45
C LEU A 538 31.48 9.73 -8.69
N SER A 539 32.29 9.59 -7.63
CA SER A 539 33.64 9.00 -7.65
C SER A 539 33.68 7.50 -7.34
N THR A 540 32.60 6.95 -6.77
CA THR A 540 32.52 5.55 -6.29
C THR A 540 31.46 4.78 -7.08
N PRO A 541 31.82 4.24 -8.27
CA PRO A 541 30.88 3.46 -9.07
C PRO A 541 30.50 2.15 -8.38
N ILE A 542 29.26 1.70 -8.60
CA ILE A 542 28.76 0.40 -8.16
C ILE A 542 28.32 -0.44 -9.37
N GLU A 543 28.45 -1.75 -9.26
CA GLU A 543 27.81 -2.67 -10.19
C GLU A 543 26.30 -2.78 -9.92
N PRO A 544 25.49 -3.21 -10.91
CA PRO A 544 24.07 -3.49 -10.75
C PRO A 544 23.74 -4.35 -9.52
N PHE A 545 22.87 -3.84 -8.66
CA PHE A 545 22.51 -4.46 -7.39
C PHE A 545 21.00 -4.52 -7.20
N ILE A 546 20.48 -5.73 -7.03
CA ILE A 546 19.09 -5.98 -6.62
C ILE A 546 19.14 -6.51 -5.19
N LEU A 547 18.36 -5.93 -4.28
CA LEU A 547 18.26 -6.43 -2.92
C LEU A 547 17.70 -7.87 -2.97
N PRO A 548 18.29 -8.85 -2.25
CA PRO A 548 17.82 -10.24 -2.28
C PRO A 548 16.32 -10.42 -1.98
N LEU A 549 15.72 -9.52 -1.20
CA LEU A 549 14.29 -9.51 -0.88
C LEU A 549 13.40 -9.10 -2.08
N MET A 550 13.88 -8.20 -2.95
CA MET A 550 13.13 -7.69 -4.12
C MET A 550 13.31 -8.55 -5.38
N THR A 551 13.90 -9.74 -5.26
CA THR A 551 14.09 -10.66 -6.39
C THR A 551 12.82 -11.42 -6.73
N ARG A 552 12.68 -11.86 -8.00
CA ARG A 552 11.56 -12.71 -8.46
C ARG A 552 11.38 -13.95 -7.58
N ASP A 553 12.47 -14.67 -7.33
CA ASP A 553 12.50 -15.88 -6.49
C ASP A 553 12.03 -15.60 -5.05
N HIS A 554 12.40 -14.45 -4.48
CA HIS A 554 11.98 -14.09 -3.11
C HIS A 554 10.50 -13.70 -3.06
N HIS A 555 10.04 -12.87 -4.00
CA HIS A 555 8.63 -12.53 -4.13
C HIS A 555 7.78 -13.79 -4.27
N GLU A 556 8.13 -14.66 -5.23
CA GLU A 556 7.45 -15.95 -5.42
C GLU A 556 7.50 -16.79 -4.14
N LYS A 557 8.65 -16.88 -3.45
CA LYS A 557 8.72 -17.60 -2.16
C LYS A 557 7.75 -17.05 -1.11
N GLN A 558 7.53 -15.73 -1.02
CA GLN A 558 6.57 -15.15 -0.08
C GLN A 558 5.11 -15.34 -0.53
N VAL A 559 4.78 -15.18 -1.81
CA VAL A 559 3.42 -15.44 -2.32
C VAL A 559 3.05 -16.92 -2.12
N ASN A 560 3.98 -17.85 -2.36
CA ASN A 560 3.77 -19.27 -2.10
C ASN A 560 3.58 -19.56 -0.59
N LYS A 561 4.39 -18.94 0.28
CA LYS A 561 4.25 -19.05 1.75
C LYS A 561 2.89 -18.53 2.21
N TRP A 562 2.41 -17.42 1.67
CA TRP A 562 1.09 -16.84 1.98
C TRP A 562 -0.03 -17.76 1.51
N LEU A 563 -0.03 -18.22 0.25
CA LEU A 563 -1.09 -19.08 -0.31
C LEU A 563 -1.22 -20.45 0.35
N ASN A 564 -0.12 -21.01 0.89
CA ASN A 564 -0.10 -22.33 1.54
C ASN A 564 -0.18 -22.26 3.08
N THR A 565 -0.34 -21.06 3.67
CA THR A 565 -0.56 -20.91 5.11
C THR A 565 -2.04 -21.18 5.44
N ASP A 566 -2.32 -22.01 6.44
CA ASP A 566 -3.67 -22.12 7.00
C ASP A 566 -3.99 -20.90 7.89
N TRP A 567 -4.43 -19.84 7.22
CA TRP A 567 -4.89 -18.61 7.86
C TRP A 567 -6.11 -18.83 8.75
N LYS A 568 -6.97 -19.82 8.45
CA LYS A 568 -8.13 -20.11 9.29
C LYS A 568 -7.72 -20.72 10.62
N ALA A 569 -6.78 -21.67 10.63
CA ALA A 569 -6.23 -22.24 11.84
C ALA A 569 -5.50 -21.19 12.69
N LYS A 570 -4.67 -20.33 12.07
CA LYS A 570 -4.02 -19.21 12.76
C LYS A 570 -5.05 -18.27 13.42
N ALA A 571 -6.06 -17.83 12.66
CA ALA A 571 -7.09 -16.94 13.17
C ALA A 571 -7.93 -17.58 14.28
N ALA A 572 -8.13 -18.91 14.24
CA ALA A 572 -8.80 -19.64 15.32
C ALA A 572 -7.99 -19.60 16.63
N VAL A 573 -6.65 -19.71 16.56
CA VAL A 573 -5.77 -19.58 17.75
C VAL A 573 -5.83 -18.16 18.32
N ILE A 574 -5.76 -17.12 17.47
CA ILE A 574 -5.86 -15.72 17.90
C ILE A 574 -7.23 -15.43 18.54
N LEU A 575 -8.32 -15.91 17.93
CA LEU A 575 -9.66 -15.75 18.46
C LEU A 575 -9.83 -16.46 19.82
N GLU A 576 -9.21 -17.63 20.00
CA GLU A 576 -9.24 -18.35 21.28
C GLU A 576 -8.37 -17.67 22.35
N ASN A 577 -7.21 -17.13 21.98
CA ASN A 577 -6.40 -16.29 22.89
C ASN A 577 -7.23 -15.09 23.39
N ARG A 578 -7.94 -14.37 22.49
CA ARG A 578 -8.77 -13.21 22.85
C ARG A 578 -9.91 -13.55 23.80
N LYS A 579 -10.63 -14.67 23.59
CA LYS A 579 -11.66 -15.15 24.54
C LYS A 579 -11.08 -15.44 25.93
N ASN A 580 -9.84 -15.92 25.98
CA ASN A 580 -9.10 -16.18 27.22
C ASN A 580 -8.35 -14.93 27.74
N GLY A 581 -8.70 -13.72 27.25
CA GLY A 581 -8.19 -12.44 27.74
C GLY A 581 -6.78 -12.08 27.29
N ARG A 582 -6.26 -12.70 26.22
CA ARG A 582 -4.89 -12.50 25.70
C ARG A 582 -4.92 -11.91 24.30
N GLU A 583 -4.26 -10.78 24.09
CA GLU A 583 -3.89 -10.27 22.78
C GLU A 583 -2.50 -10.79 22.40
N THR A 584 -2.28 -11.15 21.13
CA THR A 584 -1.00 -11.73 20.66
C THR A 584 -0.57 -11.22 19.28
N GLU A 585 -1.24 -10.19 18.73
CA GLU A 585 -0.95 -9.67 17.38
C GLU A 585 -0.95 -8.12 17.35
N ASN A 586 -0.47 -7.48 18.44
CA ASN A 586 -0.31 -6.02 18.61
C ASN A 586 -1.55 -5.13 18.34
N GLY A 587 -2.75 -5.72 18.20
CA GLY A 587 -3.94 -5.02 17.72
C GLY A 587 -4.45 -3.91 18.65
N ASN A 588 -4.46 -2.66 18.16
CA ASN A 588 -5.07 -1.51 18.86
C ASN A 588 -6.61 -1.67 19.01
N GLU A 589 -7.24 -2.45 18.15
CA GLU A 589 -8.67 -2.81 18.19
C GLU A 589 -8.82 -4.30 18.54
N ILE A 590 -8.85 -4.65 19.83
CA ILE A 590 -9.08 -6.02 20.30
C ILE A 590 -10.55 -6.41 20.04
N GLY A 591 -10.82 -6.94 18.85
CA GLY A 591 -12.15 -7.40 18.42
C GLY A 591 -12.29 -8.93 18.39
N GLU A 592 -13.46 -9.42 18.81
CA GLU A 592 -13.94 -10.75 18.40
C GLU A 592 -14.36 -10.72 16.91
N PHE A 593 -14.09 -11.80 16.18
CA PHE A 593 -14.44 -11.94 14.77
C PHE A 593 -14.94 -13.37 14.47
N ALA A 594 -15.56 -13.55 13.30
CA ALA A 594 -16.10 -14.86 12.88
C ALA A 594 -15.18 -15.60 11.89
N LEU A 595 -15.16 -16.95 12.03
CA LEU A 595 -14.42 -17.92 11.21
C LEU A 595 -15.25 -18.51 10.06
#